data_AF-A0A941NIL4-F1
#
_entry.id   AF-A0A941NIL4-F1
#
_cell.length_a   1.000
_cell.length_b   1.000
_cell.length_c   1.000
_cell.angle_alpha   90.00
_cell.angle_beta   90.00
_cell.angle_gamma   90.00
#
_symmetry.space_group_name_H-M   'P 1'
#
loop_
_entity.id
_entity.type
_entity.pdbx_description
1 polymer ?
#
loop_
_entity_poly.entity_id
_entity_poly.type
_entity_poly.pdbx_seq_one_letter_code
_entity_poly.pdbx_strand_id
1 'polypeptide(L)'
;MTKKTSDALSRSDRVLIAALAIILATASAAVGASLTNHNAVAKIALAKPVEVKTQSVAIAKTPVTDAVMNQLLAEHRCLSEVLYYEARGEGDKGQKAVAEVIFHRMNSGNYGHSICAVVYEGANRPGCQFSFACNGDLNREKDARAWA
;
A
#
# COMPACT_ATOMS: atom_id res chain seq x y z
N MET A 1 -19.73 2.69 57.41
CA MET A 1 -19.68 3.80 56.43
C MET A 1 -19.51 3.21 55.03
N THR A 2 -20.52 2.50 54.50
CA THR A 2 -20.34 1.69 53.27
C THR A 2 -21.59 1.52 52.41
N LYS A 3 -22.75 2.08 52.77
CA LYS A 3 -23.99 1.90 51.97
C LYS A 3 -24.15 2.95 50.86
N LYS A 4 -23.67 4.17 51.07
CA LYS A 4 -23.81 5.29 50.11
C LYS A 4 -22.90 5.18 48.88
N THR A 5 -21.79 4.45 48.98
CA THR A 5 -20.83 4.25 47.88
C THR A 5 -21.24 3.08 46.96
N SER A 6 -21.93 2.07 47.49
CA SER A 6 -22.46 0.93 46.70
C SER A 6 -23.55 1.36 45.72
N ASP A 7 -24.44 2.25 46.16
CA ASP A 7 -25.53 2.77 45.32
C ASP A 7 -25.01 3.68 44.20
N ALA A 8 -23.91 4.40 44.44
CA ALA A 8 -23.27 5.24 43.44
C ALA A 8 -22.56 4.38 42.36
N LEU A 9 -21.83 3.33 42.77
CA LEU A 9 -21.15 2.41 41.87
C LEU A 9 -22.14 1.61 40.99
N SER A 10 -23.24 1.11 41.59
CA SER A 10 -24.30 0.40 40.86
C SER A 10 -25.05 1.30 39.87
N ARG A 11 -25.23 2.58 40.19
CA ARG A 11 -25.88 3.55 39.30
C ARG A 11 -24.98 3.89 38.10
N SER A 12 -23.67 4.00 38.28
CA SER A 12 -22.71 4.19 37.18
C SER A 12 -22.65 2.98 36.24
N ASP A 13 -22.72 1.75 36.76
CA ASP A 13 -22.76 0.53 35.91
C ASP A 13 -24.00 0.48 35.03
N ARG A 14 -25.17 0.89 35.56
CA ARG A 14 -26.41 0.92 34.78
C ARG A 14 -26.39 1.98 33.68
N VAL A 15 -25.76 3.13 33.94
CA VAL A 15 -25.56 4.18 32.93
C VAL A 15 -24.57 3.72 31.86
N LEU A 16 -23.49 3.04 32.24
CA LEU A 16 -22.50 2.52 31.31
C LEU A 16 -23.08 1.40 30.43
N ILE A 17 -23.84 0.46 31.01
CA ILE A 17 -24.53 -0.61 30.28
C ILE A 17 -25.57 -0.02 29.32
N ALA A 18 -26.35 0.98 29.75
CA ALA A 18 -27.31 1.65 28.89
C ALA A 18 -26.64 2.39 27.73
N ALA A 19 -25.52 3.07 27.98
CA ALA A 19 -24.75 3.77 26.95
C ALA A 19 -24.16 2.78 25.93
N LEU A 20 -23.56 1.66 26.38
CA LEU A 20 -23.07 0.61 25.48
C LEU A 20 -24.19 -0.04 24.66
N ALA A 21 -25.36 -0.27 25.26
CA ALA A 21 -26.51 -0.84 24.55
C ALA A 21 -27.05 0.11 23.46
N ILE A 22 -27.08 1.41 23.73
CA ILE A 22 -27.45 2.43 22.72
C ILE A 22 -26.42 2.44 21.57
N ILE A 23 -25.13 2.45 21.89
CA ILE A 23 -24.05 2.43 20.88
C ILE A 23 -24.15 1.18 20.00
N LEU A 24 -24.31 -0.01 20.59
CA LEU A 24 -24.46 -1.27 19.84
C LEU A 24 -25.75 -1.29 18.99
N ALA A 25 -26.87 -0.78 19.51
CA ALA A 25 -28.13 -0.72 18.76
C ALA A 25 -28.05 0.23 17.55
N THR A 26 -27.33 1.36 17.67
CA THR A 26 -27.14 2.30 16.55
C THR A 26 -26.15 1.82 15.48
N ALA A 27 -25.24 0.88 15.81
CA ALA A 27 -24.31 0.32 14.83
C ALA A 27 -25.02 -0.57 13.77
N SER A 28 -26.21 -1.09 14.08
CA SER A 28 -26.93 -2.00 13.17
C SER A 28 -27.73 -1.29 12.07
N ALA A 29 -27.97 0.01 12.16
CA ALA A 29 -28.76 0.75 11.17
C ALA A 29 -27.95 1.20 9.95
N ALA A 30 -26.62 1.30 10.04
CA ALA A 30 -25.77 1.85 8.98
C ALA A 30 -25.09 0.78 8.09
N VAL A 31 -25.02 -0.49 8.51
CA VAL A 31 -24.26 -1.53 7.78
C VAL A 31 -25.14 -2.39 6.86
N GLY A 32 -26.47 -2.40 7.07
CA GLY A 32 -27.39 -3.25 6.29
C GLY A 32 -27.72 -2.74 4.88
N ALA A 33 -27.45 -1.48 4.55
CA ALA A 33 -27.90 -0.86 3.30
C ALA A 33 -26.86 -0.93 2.15
N SER A 34 -25.61 -1.33 2.40
CA SER A 34 -24.52 -1.19 1.42
C SER A 34 -24.02 -2.49 0.78
N LEU A 35 -24.60 -3.65 1.10
CA LEU A 35 -24.12 -4.96 0.60
C LEU A 35 -25.00 -5.64 -0.46
N THR A 36 -26.06 -4.99 -0.95
CA THR A 36 -26.95 -5.59 -1.96
C THR A 36 -26.80 -5.03 -3.38
N ASN A 37 -25.89 -4.08 -3.62
CA ASN A 37 -25.66 -3.57 -4.98
C ASN A 37 -24.50 -4.27 -5.70
N HIS A 38 -24.64 -5.58 -5.88
CA HIS A 38 -23.86 -6.38 -6.83
C HIS A 38 -24.77 -6.91 -7.95
N ASN A 39 -25.55 -6.03 -8.58
CA ASN A 39 -26.35 -6.37 -9.76
C ASN A 39 -25.96 -5.57 -11.03
N ALA A 40 -24.73 -5.07 -11.07
CA ALA A 40 -24.16 -4.44 -12.27
C ALA A 40 -23.30 -5.39 -13.12
N VAL A 41 -23.27 -6.70 -12.84
CA VAL A 41 -22.83 -7.71 -13.83
C VAL A 41 -24.05 -8.14 -14.66
N ALA A 42 -24.86 -7.17 -15.08
CA ALA A 42 -25.93 -7.39 -16.03
C ALA A 42 -25.38 -7.16 -17.44
N LYS A 43 -25.15 -8.27 -18.15
CA LYS A 43 -25.05 -8.34 -19.61
C LYS A 43 -23.87 -7.57 -20.23
N ILE A 44 -22.67 -8.16 -20.15
CA ILE A 44 -21.74 -8.04 -21.26
C ILE A 44 -22.38 -8.84 -22.40
N ALA A 45 -23.20 -8.15 -23.20
CA ALA A 45 -23.67 -8.68 -24.46
C ALA A 45 -22.44 -9.11 -25.25
N LEU A 46 -22.50 -10.32 -25.81
CA LEU A 46 -21.58 -10.90 -26.77
C LEU A 46 -21.26 -9.87 -27.85
N ALA A 47 -20.26 -9.03 -27.60
CA ALA A 47 -19.68 -8.17 -28.60
C ALA A 47 -18.98 -9.11 -29.59
N LYS A 48 -19.31 -8.94 -30.87
CA LYS A 48 -18.67 -9.67 -31.97
C LYS A 48 -17.15 -9.71 -31.74
N PRO A 49 -16.46 -10.82 -32.02
CA PRO A 49 -15.01 -10.85 -31.90
C PRO A 49 -14.46 -9.70 -32.73
N VAL A 50 -13.79 -8.75 -32.06
CA VAL A 50 -12.99 -7.76 -32.74
C VAL A 50 -11.93 -8.56 -33.48
N GLU A 51 -11.96 -8.52 -34.81
CA GLU A 51 -10.91 -9.08 -35.65
C GLU A 51 -9.66 -8.22 -35.41
N VAL A 52 -8.87 -8.63 -34.42
CA VAL A 52 -7.57 -8.02 -34.16
C VAL A 52 -6.67 -8.44 -35.29
N LYS A 53 -6.53 -7.54 -36.27
CA LYS A 53 -5.56 -7.69 -37.35
C LYS A 53 -4.17 -7.66 -36.70
N THR A 54 -3.59 -8.84 -36.49
CA THR A 54 -2.25 -8.98 -35.91
C THR A 54 -1.24 -8.42 -36.90
N GLN A 55 -0.98 -7.12 -36.79
CA GLN A 55 0.11 -6.49 -37.50
C GLN A 55 1.39 -6.86 -36.76
N SER A 56 2.16 -7.78 -37.35
CA SER A 56 3.53 -8.06 -36.96
C SER A 56 4.39 -6.84 -37.31
N VAL A 57 4.36 -5.82 -36.45
CA VAL A 57 5.32 -4.73 -36.50
C VAL A 57 6.63 -5.30 -35.97
N ALA A 58 7.61 -5.49 -36.85
CA ALA A 58 8.99 -5.67 -36.41
C ALA A 58 9.40 -4.37 -35.69
N ILE A 59 9.38 -4.40 -34.36
CA ILE A 59 9.79 -3.26 -33.53
C ILE A 59 11.29 -3.09 -33.74
N ALA A 60 11.67 -2.20 -34.66
CA ALA A 60 13.05 -1.77 -34.80
C ALA A 60 13.51 -1.25 -33.43
N LYS A 61 14.70 -1.69 -32.99
CA LYS A 61 15.31 -1.24 -31.74
C LYS A 61 15.60 0.26 -31.86
N THR A 62 14.66 1.07 -31.40
CA THR A 62 14.75 2.53 -31.49
C THR A 62 15.42 3.05 -30.22
N PRO A 63 16.14 4.17 -30.28
CA PRO A 63 16.72 4.79 -29.09
C PRO A 63 15.67 5.11 -28.01
N VAL A 64 14.40 5.27 -28.41
CA VAL A 64 13.26 5.42 -27.50
C VAL A 64 13.04 4.16 -26.66
N THR A 65 13.14 2.96 -27.26
CA THR A 65 13.01 1.70 -26.52
C THR A 65 14.14 1.50 -25.51
N ASP A 66 15.38 1.89 -25.83
CA ASP A 66 16.49 1.73 -24.89
C ASP A 66 16.38 2.68 -23.69
N ALA A 67 15.96 3.93 -23.90
CA ALA A 67 15.72 4.88 -22.82
C ALA A 67 14.61 4.44 -21.86
N VAL A 68 13.49 3.94 -22.41
CA VAL A 68 12.38 3.40 -21.61
C VAL A 68 12.81 2.18 -20.80
N MET A 69 13.57 1.27 -21.41
CA MET A 69 14.08 0.08 -20.70
C MET A 69 15.05 0.46 -19.59
N ASN A 70 15.95 1.43 -19.81
CA ASN A 70 16.85 1.91 -18.78
C ASN A 70 16.09 2.54 -17.60
N GLN A 71 15.04 3.32 -17.88
CA GLN A 71 14.18 3.87 -16.84
C GLN A 71 13.49 2.75 -16.05
N LEU A 72 12.90 1.77 -16.73
CA LEU A 72 12.23 0.65 -16.08
C LEU A 72 13.19 -0.15 -15.18
N LEU A 73 14.42 -0.40 -15.66
CA LEU A 73 15.44 -1.09 -14.87
C LEU A 73 15.87 -0.27 -13.64
N ALA A 74 15.95 1.07 -13.77
CA ALA A 74 16.25 1.95 -12.64
C ALA A 74 15.12 1.89 -11.59
N GLU A 75 13.86 2.03 -12.00
CA GLU A 75 12.71 1.96 -11.10
C GLU A 75 12.59 0.58 -10.43
N HIS A 76 12.81 -0.49 -11.19
CA HIS A 76 12.85 -1.86 -10.66
C HIS A 76 13.94 -2.01 -9.61
N ARG A 77 15.15 -1.52 -9.89
CA ARG A 77 16.26 -1.56 -8.94
C ARG A 77 15.94 -0.80 -7.65
N CYS A 78 15.38 0.40 -7.74
CA CYS A 78 14.98 1.17 -6.55
C CYS A 78 13.94 0.42 -5.72
N LEU A 79 12.98 -0.24 -6.36
CA LEU A 79 11.99 -1.10 -5.68
C LEU A 79 12.66 -2.30 -5.00
N SER A 80 13.58 -2.99 -5.68
CA SER A 80 14.30 -4.12 -5.10
C SER A 80 15.15 -3.71 -3.90
N GLU A 81 15.84 -2.57 -3.98
CA GLU A 81 16.69 -2.05 -2.90
C GLU A 81 15.87 -1.77 -1.64
N VAL A 82 14.78 -1.01 -1.75
CA VAL A 82 13.93 -0.70 -0.58
C VAL A 82 13.27 -1.94 0.01
N LEU A 83 12.79 -2.87 -0.81
CA LEU A 83 12.22 -4.12 -0.28
C LEU A 83 13.27 -4.98 0.44
N TYR A 84 14.50 -5.01 -0.05
CA TYR A 84 15.59 -5.72 0.59
C TYR A 84 15.96 -5.09 1.93
N TYR A 85 16.20 -3.78 1.98
CA TYR A 85 16.68 -3.13 3.20
C TYR A 85 15.59 -2.99 4.27
N GLU A 86 14.34 -2.80 3.87
CA GLU A 86 13.24 -2.57 4.81
C GLU A 86 12.45 -3.85 5.15
N ALA A 87 12.49 -4.89 4.31
CA ALA A 87 11.58 -6.03 4.45
C ALA A 87 12.12 -7.42 4.03
N ARG A 88 13.43 -7.63 3.82
CA ARG A 88 13.97 -8.95 3.41
C ARG A 88 13.64 -10.11 4.37
N GLY A 89 13.42 -9.82 5.66
CA GLY A 89 13.11 -10.81 6.69
C GLY A 89 11.62 -10.97 6.99
N GLU A 90 10.75 -10.15 6.39
CA GLU A 90 9.35 -10.02 6.79
C GLU A 90 8.40 -10.93 5.98
N GLY A 91 8.93 -11.65 4.98
CA GLY A 91 8.17 -12.46 4.02
C GLY A 91 7.28 -11.62 3.09
N ASP A 92 6.50 -12.31 2.25
CA ASP A 92 5.70 -11.67 1.18
C ASP A 92 4.76 -10.58 1.68
N LYS A 93 4.19 -10.74 2.89
CA LYS A 93 3.26 -9.76 3.46
C LYS A 93 3.97 -8.47 3.84
N GLY A 94 5.13 -8.55 4.48
CA GLY A 94 5.90 -7.36 4.85
C GLY A 94 6.46 -6.63 3.63
N GLN A 95 6.95 -7.36 2.63
CA GLN A 95 7.40 -6.75 1.38
C GLN A 95 6.27 -6.04 0.64
N LYS A 96 5.07 -6.66 0.56
CA LYS A 96 3.89 -6.00 -0.02
C LYS A 96 3.48 -4.75 0.75
N ALA A 97 3.54 -4.78 2.07
CA ALA A 97 3.24 -3.61 2.90
C ALA A 97 4.21 -2.43 2.62
N VAL A 98 5.52 -2.70 2.50
CA VAL A 98 6.49 -1.67 2.14
C VAL A 98 6.26 -1.16 0.71
N ALA A 99 5.98 -2.04 -0.26
CA ALA A 99 5.63 -1.65 -1.62
C ALA A 99 4.38 -0.75 -1.65
N GLU A 100 3.35 -1.07 -0.88
CA GLU A 100 2.12 -0.28 -0.78
C GLU A 100 2.39 1.12 -0.24
N VAL A 101 3.26 1.27 0.77
CA VAL A 101 3.68 2.60 1.27
C VAL A 101 4.33 3.42 0.16
N ILE A 102 5.19 2.81 -0.67
CA ILE A 102 5.87 3.50 -1.76
C ILE A 102 4.86 3.99 -2.80
N PHE A 103 3.98 3.12 -3.27
CA PHE A 103 2.95 3.50 -4.25
C PHE A 103 1.94 4.50 -3.69
N HIS A 104 1.60 4.39 -2.41
CA HIS A 104 0.76 5.38 -1.74
C HIS A 104 1.44 6.76 -1.72
N ARG A 105 2.73 6.83 -1.39
CA ARG A 105 3.50 8.08 -1.40
C ARG A 105 3.56 8.70 -2.79
N MET A 106 3.86 7.91 -3.81
CA MET A 106 3.84 8.35 -5.21
C MET A 106 2.49 8.97 -5.59
N ASN A 107 1.38 8.37 -5.14
CA ASN A 107 0.02 8.82 -5.47
C ASN A 107 -0.48 9.98 -4.61
N SER A 108 0.15 10.26 -3.47
CA SER A 108 -0.31 11.30 -2.54
C SER A 108 0.03 12.74 -2.97
N GLY A 109 0.94 12.92 -3.94
CA GLY A 109 1.37 14.23 -4.45
C GLY A 109 2.34 15.00 -3.53
N ASN A 110 2.58 14.52 -2.31
CA ASN A 110 3.53 15.13 -1.37
C ASN A 110 4.97 14.62 -1.52
N TYR A 111 5.18 13.61 -2.35
CA TYR A 111 6.45 12.92 -2.56
C TYR A 111 6.80 12.88 -4.05
N GLY A 112 7.95 12.29 -4.37
CA GLY A 112 8.36 12.02 -5.75
C GLY A 112 7.34 11.20 -6.56
N HIS A 113 7.28 11.44 -7.88
CA HIS A 113 6.33 10.79 -8.80
C HIS A 113 6.87 9.49 -9.42
N SER A 114 7.95 8.93 -8.85
CA SER A 114 8.56 7.68 -9.28
C SER A 114 9.04 6.89 -8.07
N ILE A 115 9.27 5.58 -8.22
CA ILE A 115 9.74 4.72 -7.13
C ILE A 115 11.07 5.23 -6.63
N CYS A 116 12.02 5.48 -7.53
CA CYS A 116 13.32 6.03 -7.17
C CYS A 116 13.21 7.38 -6.46
N ALA A 117 12.31 8.26 -6.92
CA ALA A 117 12.13 9.57 -6.32
C ALA A 117 11.61 9.49 -4.87
N VAL A 118 10.73 8.53 -4.56
CA VAL A 118 10.24 8.28 -3.19
C VAL A 118 11.30 7.58 -2.33
N VAL A 119 11.99 6.57 -2.88
CA VAL A 119 12.97 5.76 -2.17
C VAL A 119 14.18 6.59 -1.74
N TYR A 120 14.65 7.46 -2.62
CA TYR A 120 15.82 8.32 -2.37
C TYR A 120 15.42 9.73 -1.90
N GLU A 121 14.18 9.92 -1.48
CA GLU A 121 13.73 11.21 -0.99
C GLU A 121 14.54 11.63 0.25
N GLY A 122 15.11 12.83 0.17
CA GLY A 122 15.96 13.37 1.22
C GLY A 122 17.39 12.82 1.23
N ALA A 123 17.80 11.94 0.32
CA ALA A 123 19.15 11.36 0.35
C ALA A 123 20.30 12.38 0.23
N ASN A 124 20.02 13.58 -0.29
CA ASN A 124 20.97 14.68 -0.44
C ASN A 124 20.90 15.74 0.68
N ARG A 125 20.07 15.53 1.72
CA ARG A 125 19.84 16.46 2.83
C ARG A 125 19.61 15.70 4.15
N PRO A 126 19.68 16.35 5.31
CA PRO A 126 19.30 15.70 6.56
C PRO A 126 17.83 15.26 6.53
N GLY A 127 17.53 14.03 6.94
CA GLY A 127 16.17 13.49 7.03
C GLY A 127 15.77 12.61 5.83
N CYS A 128 16.41 11.45 5.72
CA CYS A 128 16.17 10.52 4.62
C CYS A 128 14.90 9.71 4.86
N GLN A 129 14.12 9.51 3.80
CA GLN A 129 12.86 8.79 3.91
C GLN A 129 13.06 7.32 4.27
N PHE A 130 14.10 6.70 3.72
CA PHE A 130 14.55 5.35 4.06
C PHE A 130 15.98 5.42 4.57
N SER A 131 16.26 4.71 5.66
CA SER A 131 17.52 4.86 6.40
C SER A 131 18.73 4.41 5.59
N PHE A 132 18.56 3.33 4.79
CA PHE A 132 19.62 2.74 3.97
C PHE A 132 20.21 3.71 2.94
N ALA A 133 19.42 4.72 2.53
CA ALA A 133 19.84 5.71 1.55
C ALA A 133 20.95 6.65 2.09
N CYS A 134 21.13 6.71 3.41
CA CYS A 134 22.01 7.71 4.05
C CYS A 134 23.00 7.13 5.05
N ASN A 135 22.75 5.94 5.58
CA ASN A 135 23.60 5.29 6.56
C ASN A 135 24.78 4.48 5.94
N GLY A 136 24.93 4.52 4.61
CA GLY A 136 25.99 3.81 3.89
C GLY A 136 25.71 2.32 3.62
N ASP A 137 24.50 1.84 3.89
CA ASP A 137 24.10 0.44 3.67
C ASP A 137 24.27 -0.04 2.22
N LEU A 138 24.14 0.88 1.26
CA LEU A 138 24.33 0.62 -0.18
C LEU A 138 25.77 0.24 -0.54
N ASN A 139 26.75 0.61 0.28
CA ASN A 139 28.15 0.29 0.06
C ASN A 139 28.53 -1.10 0.60
N ARG A 140 27.60 -1.78 1.28
CA ARG A 140 27.83 -3.12 1.83
C ARG A 140 27.39 -4.19 0.85
N GLU A 141 28.08 -5.33 0.89
CA GLU A 141 27.67 -6.52 0.15
C GLU A 141 26.29 -6.99 0.62
N LYS A 142 25.45 -7.36 -0.35
CA LYS A 142 24.12 -7.91 -0.08
C LYS A 142 24.24 -9.41 0.15
N ASP A 143 23.39 -9.94 1.04
CA ASP A 143 23.26 -11.37 1.23
C ASP A 143 22.72 -11.99 -0.05
N ALA A 144 23.49 -12.90 -0.65
CA ALA A 144 23.17 -13.47 -1.95
C ALA A 144 21.85 -14.26 -1.95
N ARG A 145 21.46 -14.85 -0.82
CA ARG A 145 20.22 -15.64 -0.72
C ARG A 145 19.00 -14.74 -0.59
N ALA A 146 19.10 -13.64 0.15
CA ALA A 146 18.01 -12.69 0.34
C ALA A 146 17.86 -11.70 -0.83
N TRP A 147 18.86 -11.57 -1.70
CA TRP A 147 18.85 -10.70 -2.88
C TRP A 147 18.46 -11.40 -4.19
N ALA A 148 18.40 -12.73 -4.19
CA ALA A 148 18.13 -13.55 -5.38
C ALA A 148 16.68 -13.46 -5.89
#